data_AF-A0A9P6USE6-F1
#
_entry.id   AF-A0A9P6USE6-F1
#
_cell.length_a   1.000
_cell.length_b   1.000
_cell.length_c   1.000
_cell.angle_alpha   90.00
_cell.angle_beta   90.00
_cell.angle_gamma   90.00
#
_symmetry.space_group_name_H-M   'P 1'
#
loop_
_entity.id
_entity.type
_entity.pdbx_description
1 polymer ?
#
loop_
_entity_poly.entity_id
_entity_poly.type
_entity_poly.pdbx_seq_one_letter_code
_entity_poly.pdbx_strand_id
1 'polypeptide(L)' 'MTSLIEQAKQKAAYQAVDEHVLPSHRVIGVGSGSTVVHVVARLLKRDPELNAKTVFVPTSFQSRGLLLDGGLTVGDVEQ' A
#
# COMPACT_ATOMS: atom_id res chain seq x y z
N MET A 1 4.31 7.80 -23.23
CA MET A 1 4.59 8.69 -22.07
C MET A 1 3.44 8.56 -21.08
N THR A 2 3.71 8.32 -19.80
CA THR A 2 2.69 8.36 -18.74
C THR A 2 2.21 9.79 -18.55
N SER A 3 0.91 9.99 -18.35
CA SER A 3 0.33 11.34 -18.19
C SER A 3 0.89 12.04 -16.95
N LEU A 4 0.89 13.38 -16.94
CA LEU A 4 1.30 14.16 -15.77
C LEU A 4 0.48 13.79 -14.52
N ILE A 5 -0.80 13.43 -14.70
CA ILE A 5 -1.68 12.97 -13.63
C ILE A 5 -1.17 11.66 -13.03
N GLU A 6 -0.80 10.68 -13.85
CA GLU A 6 -0.29 9.40 -13.34
C GLU A 6 1.06 9.56 -12.65
N GLN A 7 1.94 10.43 -13.16
CA GLN A 7 3.20 10.75 -12.49
C GLN A 7 2.97 11.42 -11.12
N ALA A 8 2.00 12.33 -11.04
CA ALA A 8 1.64 13.00 -9.79
C ALA A 8 1.09 12.01 -8.75
N LYS A 9 0.19 11.11 -9.16
CA LYS A 9 -0.33 10.03 -8.31
C LYS A 9 0.79 9.14 -7.78
N GLN A 10 1.69 8.72 -8.66
CA GLN A 10 2.82 7.87 -8.28
C GLN A 10 3.72 8.57 -7.27
N LYS A 11 4.09 9.83 -7.52
CA LYS A 11 4.95 10.60 -6.63
C LYS A 11 4.31 10.79 -5.24
N ALA A 12 3.05 11.17 -5.20
CA ALA A 12 2.31 11.34 -3.95
C ALA A 12 2.22 10.03 -3.15
N ALA A 13 1.89 8.93 -3.83
CA ALA A 13 1.82 7.61 -3.19
C ALA A 13 3.18 7.14 -2.65
N TYR A 14 4.25 7.33 -3.42
CA TYR A 14 5.59 6.91 -3.01
C TYR A 14 6.07 7.70 -1.80
N GLN A 15 5.87 9.02 -1.82
CA GLN A 15 6.25 9.90 -0.72
C GLN A 15 5.47 9.55 0.56
N ALA A 16 4.16 9.31 0.46
CA ALA A 16 3.36 8.90 1.61
C ALA A 16 3.85 7.59 2.25
N VAL A 17 4.27 6.62 1.44
CA VAL A 17 4.84 5.36 1.96
C VAL A 17 6.19 5.60 2.61
N ASP A 18 7.07 6.35 1.97
CA ASP A 18 8.43 6.58 2.44
C ASP A 18 8.48 7.38 3.75
N GLU A 19 7.58 8.36 3.90
CA GLU A 19 7.56 9.26 5.06
C GLU A 19 6.73 8.74 6.23
N HIS A 20 5.69 7.93 5.97
CA HIS A 20 4.70 7.58 7.00
C HIS A 20 4.54 6.10 7.29
N VAL A 21 5.09 5.20 6.46
CA VAL A 21 5.08 3.76 6.77
C VAL A 21 6.34 3.42 7.56
N LEU A 22 6.24 3.61 8.88
CA LEU A 22 7.34 3.41 9.82
C LEU A 22 7.47 1.93 10.26
N PRO A 23 8.68 1.46 10.63
CA PRO A 23 8.89 0.09 11.12
C PRO A 23 8.05 -0.30 12.35
N SER A 24 7.60 0.67 13.15
CA SER A 24 6.75 0.45 14.32
C SER A 24 5.29 0.19 13.97
N HIS A 25 4.83 0.55 12.77
CA HIS A 25 3.44 0.38 12.35
C HIS A 25 3.14 -1.09 12.03
N ARG A 26 2.29 -1.69 12.85
CA ARG A 26 1.89 -3.11 12.73
C ARG A 26 0.59 -3.31 11.96
N VAL A 27 -0.25 -2.28 11.87
CA VAL A 27 -1.52 -2.32 11.14
C VAL A 27 -1.65 -1.06 10.29
N ILE A 28 -1.97 -1.21 9.01
CA ILE A 28 -2.05 -0.09 8.06
C ILE A 28 -3.33 -0.21 7.23
N GLY A 29 -4.17 0.81 7.29
CA GLY A 29 -5.33 0.95 6.40
C GLY A 29 -4.90 1.29 4.97
N VAL A 30 -5.46 0.60 3.98
CA VAL A 30 -5.17 0.80 2.56
C VAL A 30 -6.44 1.25 1.85
N GLY A 31 -6.41 2.49 1.40
CA GLY A 31 -7.54 3.15 0.74
C GLY A 31 -7.90 2.54 -0.62
N SER A 32 -8.91 3.13 -1.26
CA SER A 32 -9.39 2.74 -2.59
C SER A 32 -9.00 3.77 -3.66
N GLY A 33 -9.01 3.36 -4.93
CA GLY A 33 -8.83 4.25 -6.09
C GLY A 33 -7.51 4.10 -6.82
N SER A 34 -7.41 4.77 -7.98
CA SER A 34 -6.28 4.60 -8.92
C SER A 34 -4.93 5.07 -8.40
N THR A 35 -4.87 5.84 -7.31
CA THR A 35 -3.59 6.25 -6.70
C THR A 35 -3.00 5.13 -5.83
N VAL A 36 -3.83 4.28 -5.21
CA VAL A 36 -3.37 3.27 -4.26
C VAL A 36 -2.58 2.13 -4.92
N VAL A 37 -2.75 1.92 -6.22
CA VAL A 37 -1.92 0.98 -7.00
C VAL A 37 -0.43 1.31 -6.84
N HIS A 38 -0.10 2.60 -6.76
CA HIS A 38 1.26 3.09 -6.59
C HIS A 38 1.75 2.95 -5.14
N VAL A 39 0.84 3.03 -4.16
CA VAL A 39 1.13 2.77 -2.74
C VAL A 39 1.56 1.31 -2.58
N VAL A 40 0.77 0.37 -3.10
CA VAL A 40 1.09 -1.07 -3.04
C VAL A 40 2.40 -1.33 -3.79
N ALA A 41 2.58 -0.77 -4.98
CA ALA A 41 3.83 -0.90 -5.72
C ALA A 41 5.07 -0.39 -4.96
N ARG A 42 4.90 0.64 -4.11
CA ARG A 42 6.00 1.13 -3.26
C ARG A 42 6.23 0.24 -2.05
N LEU A 43 5.16 -0.24 -1.39
CA LEU A 43 5.26 -1.17 -0.27
C LEU A 43 6.04 -2.42 -0.66
N LEU A 44 5.80 -2.98 -1.84
CA LEU A 44 6.51 -4.17 -2.35
C LEU A 44 8.01 -3.94 -2.61
N LYS A 45 8.46 -2.69 -2.69
CA LYS A 45 9.88 -2.32 -2.83
C LYS A 45 10.58 -2.04 -1.49
N ARG A 46 9.85 -2.08 -0.37
CA ARG A 46 10.43 -1.94 0.97
C ARG A 46 11.04 -3.25 1.43
N ASP A 47 11.69 -3.20 2.58
CA ASP A 47 12.20 -4.37 3.27
C ASP A 47 11.08 -5.40 3.50
N PRO A 48 11.20 -6.62 2.95
CA PRO A 48 10.21 -7.69 3.13
C PRO A 48 9.97 -8.04 4.60
N GLU A 49 10.97 -7.91 5.48
CA GLU A 49 10.81 -8.21 6.90
C GLU A 49 9.89 -7.23 7.61
N LEU A 50 9.88 -5.97 7.17
CA LEU A 50 8.94 -4.97 7.69
C LEU A 50 7.53 -5.30 7.26
N ASN A 51 7.33 -5.63 5.98
CA ASN A 51 6.01 -5.99 5.46
C ASN A 51 5.49 -7.28 6.11
N ALA A 52 6.34 -8.27 6.38
CA ALA A 52 5.95 -9.51 7.05
C ALA A 52 5.45 -9.30 8.49
N LYS A 53 5.81 -8.17 9.13
CA LYS A 53 5.35 -7.80 10.47
C LYS A 53 4.08 -6.94 10.44
N THR A 54 3.63 -6.48 9.27
CA THR A 54 2.53 -5.54 9.10
C THR A 54 1.30 -6.23 8.51
N VAL A 55 0.14 -5.97 9.11
CA VAL A 55 -1.18 -6.35 8.57
C VAL A 55 -1.77 -5.16 7.81
N PHE A 56 -2.20 -5.38 6.58
CA PHE A 56 -2.83 -4.36 5.73
C PHE A 56 -4.34 -4.55 5.69
N VAL A 57 -5.09 -3.50 6.00
CA VAL A 57 -6.56 -3.53 6.08
C VAL A 57 -7.14 -2.77 4.89
N PRO A 58 -7.71 -3.45 3.88
CA PRO A 58 -8.22 -2.82 2.67
C PRO A 58 -9.59 -2.17 2.89
N THR A 59 -9.88 -1.08 2.17
CA THR A 59 -11.21 -0.45 2.17
C THR A 59 -12.08 -0.83 0.97
N SER A 60 -11.58 -1.68 0.06
CA SER A 60 -12.33 -2.13 -1.11
C SER A 60 -11.86 -3.49 -1.63
N PHE A 61 -12.68 -4.17 -2.44
CA PHE A 61 -12.28 -5.42 -3.10
C PHE A 61 -11.05 -5.24 -4.00
N GLN A 62 -10.93 -4.09 -4.68
CA GLN A 62 -9.79 -3.78 -5.53
C GLN A 62 -8.49 -3.64 -4.71
N SER A 63 -8.51 -2.87 -3.62
CA SER A 63 -7.34 -2.71 -2.75
C SER A 63 -6.95 -4.04 -2.10
N ARG A 64 -7.95 -4.85 -1.70
CA ARG A 64 -7.73 -6.22 -1.22
C ARG A 64 -7.01 -7.09 -2.26
N GLY A 65 -7.47 -7.09 -3.50
CA GLY A 65 -6.84 -7.83 -4.59
C GLY A 65 -5.38 -7.44 -4.78
N LEU A 66 -5.10 -6.14 -4.87
CA LEU A 66 -3.73 -5.62 -5.04
C LEU A 66 -2.77 -6.07 -3.93
N LEU A 67 -3.23 -6.07 -2.67
CA LEU A 67 -2.42 -6.50 -1.54
C LEU A 67 -2.14 -8.01 -1.58
N LEU A 68 -3.15 -8.82 -1.91
CA LEU A 68 -3.01 -10.27 -2.03
C LEU A 68 -2.11 -10.66 -3.21
N ASP A 69 -2.28 -10.02 -4.36
CA ASP A 69 -1.43 -10.25 -5.54
C ASP A 69 0.03 -9.87 -5.26
N GLY A 70 0.25 -8.90 -4.36
CA GLY A 70 1.56 -8.51 -3.86
C GLY A 70 2.13 -9.43 -2.75
N GLY A 71 1.38 -10.45 -2.31
CA GLY A 71 1.81 -11.36 -1.24
C GLY A 71 1.86 -10.71 0.15
N LEU A 72 1.14 -9.62 0.37
CA LEU A 72 1.09 -8.92 1.66
C LEU A 72 0.04 -9.56 2.57
N THR A 73 0.28 -9.51 3.89
CA THR A 73 -0.68 -10.00 4.88
C THR A 73 -1.89 -9.08 4.96
N VAL A 74 -3.06 -9.60 4.62
CA VAL A 74 -4.32 -8.85 4.61
C VAL A 74 -5.17 -9.23 5.82
N GLY A 75 -5.63 -8.23 6.57
CA GLY A 75 -6.60 -8.39 7.66
C GLY A 75 -7.91 -7.66 7.38
N ASP A 76 -8.83 -7.71 8.34
CA ASP A 76 -10.08 -6.95 8.35
C ASP A 76 -10.19 -6.07 9.62
N VAL A 77 -11.24 -5.25 9.71
CA VAL A 77 -11.44 -4.30 10.81
C VAL A 77 -12.07 -4.96 12.05
N GLU A 78 -12.71 -6.12 11.86
CA GLU A 78 -13.58 -6.75 12.86
C GLU A 78 -12.84 -7.84 13.67
N GLN A 79 -11.66 -8.25 13.19
CA GLN A 79 -10.73 -9.21 13.82
C GLN A 79 -9.97 -8.69 15.04
#